data_AF-A0A940UYD6-F1
#
_entry.id   AF-A0A940UYD6-F1
#
_cell.length_a   1.000
_cell.length_b   1.000
_cell.length_c   1.000
_cell.angle_alpha   90.00
_cell.angle_beta   90.00
_cell.angle_gamma   90.00
#
_symmetry.space_group_name_H-M   'P 1'
#
loop_
_entity.id
_entity.type
_entity.pdbx_description
1 polymer ?
#
loop_
_entity_poly.entity_id
_entity_poly.type
_entity_poly.pdbx_seq_one_letter_code
_entity_poly.pdbx_strand_id
1 'polypeptide(L)'
;MDKRTIIVLVATMAMLFVFQTYFMPKEAPQQPKQEAQTQPAPPPEASQSADKGTPQKAPGASPGTAAPSSAAAEKKAAKTIAVSTPYLDVMLTDLGGGISSVKLKKYKATVKGQEEKEIIENVAPYNYNPTVYQGSAQDKVYFKADKEKLDVTDTSATLTMTGDLPDGTRVKKTYTFFPDNYTIGIAVETESKTQGLYADFAVISDKNENSYVFKGPFVFDGKSLNQIDKIKETLNFNGNYQYAGFDDGFFTFIYIPEGGTKPTLTIGKTETNIPYIRLASGTNKLSGKLYFGPKKSDVLASLNQLWNRYHSSYDPYQDNLPSLERDELQKYGQDAGRSARDQETAGKIQG
;
A
#
# COMPACT_ATOMS: atom_id res chain seq x y z
N MET A 1 13.76 -59.42 -5.47
CA MET A 1 12.71 -58.48 -5.95
C MET A 1 12.02 -59.12 -7.13
N ASP A 2 10.69 -59.19 -7.09
CA ASP A 2 9.91 -59.81 -8.15
C ASP A 2 9.94 -58.97 -9.43
N LYS A 3 9.94 -59.63 -10.59
CA LYS A 3 10.01 -59.00 -11.92
C LYS A 3 8.90 -57.95 -12.13
N ARG A 4 7.75 -58.13 -11.46
CA ARG A 4 6.59 -57.22 -11.49
C ARG A 4 6.86 -55.94 -10.70
N THR A 5 7.55 -56.03 -9.57
CA THR A 5 7.92 -54.87 -8.74
C THR A 5 8.91 -53.97 -9.47
N ILE A 6 9.84 -54.56 -10.25
CA ILE A 6 10.79 -53.81 -11.07
C ILE A 6 10.08 -53.06 -12.20
N ILE A 7 9.10 -53.69 -12.86
CA ILE A 7 8.33 -53.04 -13.94
C ILE A 7 7.53 -51.84 -13.40
N VAL A 8 6.89 -51.97 -12.24
CA VAL A 8 6.13 -50.87 -11.62
C VAL A 8 7.04 -49.73 -11.17
N LEU A 9 8.23 -50.04 -10.66
CA LEU A 9 9.22 -49.03 -10.26
C LEU A 9 9.70 -48.21 -11.47
N VAL A 10 10.04 -48.90 -12.57
CA VAL A 10 10.48 -48.24 -13.82
C VAL A 10 9.35 -47.43 -14.44
N ALA A 11 8.12 -47.93 -14.42
CA ALA A 11 6.95 -47.21 -14.94
C ALA A 11 6.64 -45.94 -14.12
N THR A 12 6.72 -46.02 -12.78
CA THR A 12 6.56 -44.86 -11.91
C THR A 12 7.65 -43.82 -12.16
N MET A 13 8.90 -44.26 -12.35
CA MET A 13 10.03 -43.37 -12.62
C MET A 13 9.90 -42.69 -14.00
N ALA A 14 9.44 -43.41 -15.02
CA ALA A 14 9.14 -42.85 -16.34
C ALA A 14 8.00 -41.83 -16.29
N MET A 15 6.96 -42.11 -15.49
CA MET A 15 5.82 -41.21 -15.33
C MET A 15 6.22 -39.90 -14.62
N LEU A 16 7.07 -39.97 -13.60
CA LEU A 16 7.65 -38.79 -12.95
C LEU A 16 8.54 -37.99 -13.90
N PHE A 17 9.29 -38.67 -14.78
CA PHE A 17 10.15 -38.01 -15.76
C PHE A 17 9.35 -37.22 -16.81
N VAL A 18 8.27 -37.80 -17.32
CA VAL A 18 7.35 -37.10 -18.24
C VAL A 18 6.69 -35.92 -17.52
N PHE A 19 6.28 -36.09 -16.26
CA PHE A 19 5.71 -35.02 -15.47
C PHE A 19 6.71 -33.88 -15.22
N GLN A 20 7.97 -34.17 -14.85
CA GLN A 20 9.00 -33.13 -14.70
C GLN A 20 9.31 -32.43 -16.03
N THR A 21 9.34 -33.15 -17.14
CA THR A 21 9.71 -32.58 -18.44
C THR A 21 8.63 -31.67 -19.01
N TYR A 22 7.35 -32.00 -18.78
CA TYR A 22 6.22 -31.29 -19.39
C TYR A 22 5.47 -30.35 -18.44
N PHE A 23 5.54 -30.57 -17.11
CA PHE A 23 4.71 -29.83 -16.13
C PHE A 23 5.50 -29.07 -15.06
N MET A 24 6.84 -29.15 -15.01
CA MET A 24 7.64 -28.22 -14.19
C MET A 24 8.07 -27.00 -15.02
N PRO A 25 7.81 -25.76 -14.57
CA PRO A 25 8.49 -24.59 -15.09
C PRO A 25 10.00 -24.77 -14.92
N LYS A 26 10.79 -24.51 -15.96
CA LYS A 26 12.25 -24.47 -15.85
C LYS A 26 12.63 -23.48 -14.76
N GLU A 27 13.10 -23.99 -13.63
CA GLU A 27 13.77 -23.18 -12.62
C GLU A 27 14.91 -22.43 -13.31
N ALA A 28 14.93 -21.10 -13.15
CA ALA A 28 16.09 -20.30 -13.51
C ALA A 28 17.30 -20.83 -12.72
N PRO A 29 18.49 -20.94 -13.35
CA PRO A 29 19.67 -21.44 -12.68
C PRO A 29 19.95 -20.63 -11.41
N GLN A 30 19.90 -21.31 -10.26
CA GLN A 30 20.47 -20.80 -9.01
C GLN A 30 21.93 -20.45 -9.28
N GLN A 31 22.28 -19.18 -9.06
CA GLN A 31 23.68 -18.78 -8.99
C GLN A 31 24.39 -19.60 -7.90
N PRO A 32 25.65 -20.02 -8.13
CA PRO A 32 26.40 -20.83 -7.19
C PRO A 32 26.48 -20.15 -5.83
N LYS A 33 26.02 -20.87 -4.81
CA LYS A 33 26.27 -20.59 -3.40
C LYS A 33 27.78 -20.66 -3.20
N GLN A 34 28.40 -19.51 -2.94
CA GLN A 34 29.79 -19.45 -2.51
C GLN A 34 29.88 -20.04 -1.10
N GLU A 35 30.46 -21.22 -0.99
CA GLU A 35 31.05 -21.73 0.25
C GLU A 35 32.44 -21.11 0.45
N ALA A 36 32.64 -20.46 1.59
CA ALA A 36 33.89 -20.10 2.28
C ALA A 36 33.52 -18.95 3.27
N GLN A 37 33.78 -18.95 4.57
CA GLN A 37 34.72 -19.68 5.41
C GLN A 37 34.18 -19.74 6.84
N THR A 38 34.34 -20.91 7.46
CA THR A 38 34.40 -21.08 8.91
C THR A 38 35.61 -20.33 9.47
N GLN A 39 35.40 -19.47 10.47
CA GLN A 39 36.47 -18.91 11.29
C GLN A 39 36.18 -19.24 12.78
N PRO A 40 37.21 -19.56 13.59
CA PRO A 40 37.13 -20.54 14.67
C PRO A 40 36.42 -20.09 15.95
N ALA A 41 35.89 -21.10 16.64
CA ALA A 41 35.54 -21.05 18.05
C ALA A 41 36.75 -20.70 18.93
N PRO A 42 36.59 -19.86 19.97
CA PRO A 42 37.58 -19.72 21.02
C PRO A 42 37.56 -20.96 21.95
N PRO A 43 38.70 -21.36 22.55
CA PRO A 43 38.83 -22.60 23.32
C PRO A 43 38.16 -22.53 24.70
N PRO A 44 37.93 -23.69 25.34
CA PRO A 44 37.39 -23.77 26.70
C PRO A 44 38.49 -23.57 27.74
N GLU A 45 38.30 -22.62 28.65
CA GLU A 45 38.99 -22.61 29.94
C GLU A 45 37.96 -22.84 31.04
N ALA A 46 38.08 -24.01 31.67
CA ALA A 46 37.56 -24.26 33.01
C ALA A 46 38.73 -24.13 33.97
N SER A 47 38.63 -23.25 34.96
CA SER A 47 39.14 -23.50 36.30
C SER A 47 38.41 -22.65 37.32
N GLN A 48 38.06 -23.33 38.40
CA GLN A 48 37.22 -22.94 39.52
C GLN A 48 37.90 -21.91 40.42
N SER A 49 37.11 -21.07 41.10
CA SER A 49 36.96 -21.14 42.56
C SER A 49 35.95 -20.12 43.10
N ALA A 50 35.33 -20.53 44.20
CA ALA A 50 34.25 -19.91 44.94
C ALA A 50 34.61 -18.56 45.59
N ASP A 51 33.62 -17.70 45.87
CA ASP A 51 33.14 -17.44 47.24
C ASP A 51 31.83 -16.63 47.24
N LYS A 52 31.12 -16.79 48.37
CA LYS A 52 29.80 -16.34 48.81
C LYS A 52 29.41 -14.88 48.57
N GLY A 53 28.09 -14.68 48.44
CA GLY A 53 27.41 -13.43 48.78
C GLY A 53 25.90 -13.48 48.53
N THR A 54 25.12 -13.95 49.50
CA THR A 54 23.66 -13.77 49.62
C THR A 54 23.25 -12.28 49.56
N PRO A 55 22.05 -11.90 49.07
CA PRO A 55 20.85 -11.83 49.93
C PRO A 55 19.53 -12.20 49.21
N GLN A 56 18.72 -13.08 49.79
CA GLN A 56 17.57 -12.79 50.68
C GLN A 56 16.23 -12.58 49.96
N LYS A 57 15.27 -13.43 50.32
CA LYS A 57 13.90 -13.54 49.81
C LYS A 57 12.91 -12.88 50.77
N ALA A 58 11.94 -12.15 50.17
CA ALA A 58 10.54 -11.91 50.59
C ALA A 58 10.25 -10.92 51.75
N PRO A 59 8.95 -10.56 52.01
CA PRO A 59 7.81 -10.17 51.15
C PRO A 59 6.95 -9.00 51.73
N GLY A 60 5.91 -8.50 51.03
CA GLY A 60 4.72 -7.92 51.70
C GLY A 60 3.99 -6.74 51.03
N ALA A 61 2.66 -6.88 50.87
CA ALA A 61 1.64 -5.88 50.47
C ALA A 61 1.37 -4.84 51.61
N SER A 62 0.63 -3.72 51.53
CA SER A 62 -0.55 -3.22 50.77
C SER A 62 -0.71 -1.68 51.09
N PRO A 63 -1.90 -1.02 51.11
CA PRO A 63 -2.62 -0.24 50.08
C PRO A 63 -2.81 1.30 50.35
N GLY A 64 -3.30 2.08 49.36
CA GLY A 64 -3.83 3.46 49.49
C GLY A 64 -3.18 4.44 48.49
N THR A 65 -3.84 5.31 47.72
CA THR A 65 -5.10 6.05 47.88
C THR A 65 -5.61 6.48 46.49
N ALA A 66 -6.91 6.35 46.26
CA ALA A 66 -7.58 6.85 45.06
C ALA A 66 -7.70 8.38 45.11
N ALA A 67 -7.21 9.06 44.07
CA ALA A 67 -7.55 10.44 43.75
C ALA A 67 -8.50 10.45 42.53
N PRO A 68 -9.59 11.26 42.54
CA PRO A 68 -10.64 11.17 41.55
C PRO A 68 -10.19 11.75 40.21
N SER A 69 -9.94 10.86 39.25
CA SER A 69 -9.93 11.21 37.83
C SER A 69 -11.35 11.07 37.29
N SER A 70 -11.98 12.19 36.96
CA SER A 70 -12.74 12.39 35.72
C SER A 70 -13.73 13.55 35.89
N ALA A 71 -13.36 14.71 35.37
CA ALA A 71 -14.36 15.53 34.69
C ALA A 71 -14.76 14.72 33.45
N ALA A 72 -15.90 14.04 33.56
CA ALA A 72 -16.55 13.34 32.49
C ALA A 72 -16.89 14.32 31.36
N ALA A 73 -16.02 14.43 30.37
CA ALA A 73 -16.46 14.68 29.01
C ALA A 73 -17.10 13.37 28.54
N GLU A 74 -18.44 13.36 28.48
CA GLU A 74 -19.23 12.27 27.92
C GLU A 74 -18.62 11.80 26.60
N LYS A 75 -18.01 10.61 26.61
CA LYS A 75 -17.65 9.90 25.37
C LYS A 75 -18.96 9.56 24.66
N LYS A 76 -19.43 10.47 23.81
CA LYS A 76 -20.39 10.13 22.76
C LYS A 76 -19.82 8.90 22.03
N ALA A 77 -20.60 7.82 21.93
CA ALA A 77 -20.16 6.68 21.15
C ALA A 77 -20.11 7.09 19.67
N ALA A 78 -19.01 6.75 18.98
CA ALA A 78 -18.89 7.01 17.55
C ALA A 78 -20.00 6.26 16.80
N LYS A 79 -20.67 6.93 15.87
CA LYS A 79 -21.68 6.34 15.00
C LYS A 79 -21.02 5.77 13.76
N THR A 80 -21.55 4.66 13.28
CA THR A 80 -21.12 4.05 12.02
C THR A 80 -22.11 4.31 10.90
N ILE A 81 -21.59 4.47 9.69
CA ILE A 81 -22.35 4.61 8.44
C ILE A 81 -22.03 3.38 7.59
N ALA A 82 -23.05 2.60 7.30
CA ALA A 82 -22.93 1.38 6.51
C ALA A 82 -23.01 1.70 5.01
N VAL A 83 -22.04 1.21 4.25
CA VAL A 83 -22.03 1.25 2.80
C VAL A 83 -21.91 -0.16 2.23
N SER A 84 -22.83 -0.55 1.36
CA SER A 84 -22.92 -1.89 0.78
C SER A 84 -22.82 -1.82 -0.74
N THR A 85 -21.95 -2.64 -1.32
CA THR A 85 -21.79 -2.86 -2.77
C THR A 85 -21.91 -4.38 -3.06
N PRO A 86 -21.99 -4.85 -4.32
CA PRO A 86 -21.92 -6.27 -4.64
C PRO A 86 -20.62 -6.99 -4.21
N TYR A 87 -19.54 -6.25 -3.97
CA TYR A 87 -18.19 -6.79 -3.68
C TYR A 87 -17.69 -6.51 -2.27
N LEU A 88 -18.14 -5.41 -1.66
CA LEU A 88 -17.67 -4.87 -0.38
C LEU A 88 -18.84 -4.53 0.56
N ASP A 89 -18.68 -4.82 1.84
CA ASP A 89 -19.37 -4.13 2.94
C ASP A 89 -18.36 -3.25 3.69
N VAL A 90 -18.65 -1.96 3.78
CA VAL A 90 -17.74 -0.94 4.32
C VAL A 90 -18.43 -0.21 5.46
N MET A 91 -17.76 -0.11 6.61
CA MET A 91 -18.20 0.74 7.71
C MET A 91 -17.32 1.98 7.78
N LEU A 92 -17.96 3.15 7.69
CA LEU A 92 -17.35 4.44 7.98
C LEU A 92 -17.73 4.86 9.41
N THR A 93 -16.86 5.56 10.12
CA THR A 93 -17.12 6.11 11.45
C THR A 93 -17.24 7.62 11.40
N ASP A 94 -18.20 8.20 12.12
CA ASP A 94 -18.32 9.64 12.28
C ASP A 94 -17.14 10.24 13.06
N LEU A 95 -16.48 9.47 13.93
CA LEU A 95 -15.20 9.85 14.50
C LEU A 95 -14.12 9.78 13.42
N GLY A 96 -13.63 10.94 13.02
CA GLY A 96 -12.64 11.16 12.00
C GLY A 96 -13.08 10.93 10.57
N GLY A 97 -14.32 10.55 10.33
CA GLY A 97 -14.83 10.34 8.98
C GLY A 97 -14.01 9.31 8.20
N GLY A 98 -13.49 8.29 8.87
CA GLY A 98 -12.61 7.27 8.30
C GLY A 98 -13.29 5.91 8.16
N ILE A 99 -12.63 4.99 7.46
CA ILE A 99 -13.04 3.60 7.28
C ILE A 99 -12.61 2.80 8.51
N SER A 100 -13.57 2.20 9.21
CA SER A 100 -13.31 1.33 10.37
C SER A 100 -13.33 -0.16 10.03
N SER A 101 -14.00 -0.57 8.95
CA SER A 101 -14.08 -1.97 8.50
C SER A 101 -14.30 -2.07 7.00
N VAL A 102 -13.68 -3.07 6.37
CA VAL A 102 -13.91 -3.46 4.97
C VAL A 102 -13.98 -4.97 4.87
N LYS A 103 -15.16 -5.50 4.51
CA LYS A 103 -15.43 -6.93 4.31
C LYS A 103 -15.60 -7.24 2.83
N LEU A 104 -15.03 -8.37 2.39
CA LEU A 104 -15.06 -8.82 1.01
C LEU A 104 -16.15 -9.88 0.81
N LYS A 105 -17.28 -9.50 0.20
CA LYS A 105 -18.48 -10.37 0.08
C LYS A 105 -18.24 -11.70 -0.64
N LYS A 106 -17.30 -11.71 -1.59
CA LYS A 106 -16.99 -12.91 -2.39
C LYS A 106 -15.95 -13.82 -1.74
N TYR A 107 -15.46 -13.48 -0.55
CA TYR A 107 -14.40 -14.23 0.13
C TYR A 107 -14.81 -14.53 1.57
N LYS A 108 -14.50 -15.73 2.04
CA LYS A 108 -14.76 -16.15 3.42
C LYS A 108 -13.48 -16.06 4.25
N ALA A 109 -13.62 -15.74 5.53
CA ALA A 109 -12.51 -15.65 6.48
C ALA A 109 -11.84 -17.02 6.68
N THR A 110 -12.64 -18.10 6.68
CA THR A 110 -12.15 -19.48 6.77
C THR A 110 -12.86 -20.37 5.75
N VAL A 111 -12.22 -21.47 5.36
CA VAL A 111 -12.75 -22.41 4.33
C VAL A 111 -14.11 -23.00 4.71
N LYS A 112 -14.38 -23.18 6.00
CA LYS A 112 -15.64 -23.73 6.53
C LYS A 112 -16.50 -22.69 7.24
N GLY A 113 -16.06 -21.43 7.29
CA GLY A 113 -16.77 -20.34 7.98
C GLY A 113 -17.75 -19.64 7.07
N GLN A 114 -18.77 -19.03 7.67
CA GLN A 114 -19.73 -18.19 6.95
C GLN A 114 -19.34 -16.72 6.92
N GLU A 115 -18.45 -16.31 7.83
CA GLU A 115 -17.95 -14.94 7.95
C GLU A 115 -17.14 -14.53 6.72
N GLU A 116 -17.38 -13.30 6.26
CA GLU A 116 -16.68 -12.71 5.13
C GLU A 116 -15.25 -12.33 5.53
N LYS A 117 -14.34 -12.33 4.55
CA LYS A 117 -12.96 -11.90 4.80
C LYS A 117 -12.93 -10.41 5.07
N GLU A 118 -12.50 -10.03 6.26
CA GLU A 118 -12.24 -8.65 6.65
C GLU A 118 -10.76 -8.29 6.39
N ILE A 119 -10.53 -7.11 5.80
CA ILE A 119 -9.17 -6.61 5.48
C ILE A 119 -8.71 -5.57 6.50
N ILE A 120 -9.61 -4.70 6.93
CA ILE A 120 -9.35 -3.76 8.00
C ILE A 120 -10.00 -4.33 9.25
N GLU A 121 -9.19 -4.95 10.11
CA GLU A 121 -9.60 -5.48 11.41
C GLU A 121 -8.77 -4.81 12.51
N ASN A 122 -9.43 -4.40 13.60
CA ASN A 122 -8.80 -3.95 14.85
C ASN A 122 -7.54 -3.08 14.67
N VAL A 123 -7.70 -1.87 14.12
CA VAL A 123 -6.57 -0.99 13.76
C VAL A 123 -5.90 -0.25 14.93
N ALA A 124 -6.09 -0.69 16.17
CA ALA A 124 -5.55 -0.03 17.37
C ALA A 124 -4.02 0.15 17.29
N PRO A 125 -3.45 1.33 17.65
CA PRO A 125 -4.10 2.45 18.33
C PRO A 125 -4.87 3.39 17.39
N TYR A 126 -4.85 3.16 16.08
CA TYR A 126 -5.75 3.88 15.17
C TYR A 126 -7.19 3.41 15.40
N ASN A 127 -8.16 4.28 15.10
CA ASN A 127 -9.57 3.94 15.20
C ASN A 127 -10.21 3.73 13.81
N TYR A 128 -9.53 4.20 12.76
CA TYR A 128 -10.02 4.23 11.38
C TYR A 128 -8.88 4.54 10.40
N ASN A 129 -9.13 4.30 9.11
CA ASN A 129 -8.23 4.60 8.01
C ASN A 129 -8.87 5.48 6.92
N PRO A 130 -8.13 6.41 6.31
CA PRO A 130 -6.89 6.97 6.85
C PRO A 130 -7.15 7.85 8.07
N THR A 131 -6.12 8.00 8.89
CA THR A 131 -6.02 9.13 9.82
C THR A 131 -5.40 10.32 9.07
N VAL A 132 -6.10 11.45 9.06
CA VAL A 132 -5.72 12.67 8.33
C VAL A 132 -5.20 13.73 9.29
N TYR A 133 -4.19 14.45 8.84
CA TYR A 133 -3.55 15.54 9.57
C TYR A 133 -3.41 16.77 8.67
N GLN A 134 -3.54 17.94 9.28
CA GLN A 134 -3.12 19.22 8.73
C GLN A 134 -2.09 19.82 9.69
N GLY A 135 -0.80 19.79 9.33
CA GLY A 135 0.24 20.19 10.27
C GLY A 135 0.24 19.30 11.52
N SER A 136 0.01 19.88 12.70
CA SER A 136 -0.13 19.14 13.97
C SER A 136 -1.58 18.76 14.31
N ALA A 137 -2.57 19.32 13.61
CA ALA A 137 -3.97 19.05 13.88
C ALA A 137 -4.38 17.72 13.25
N GLN A 138 -5.08 16.89 14.03
CA GLN A 138 -5.53 15.56 13.63
C GLN A 138 -7.05 15.52 13.49
N ASP A 139 -7.55 14.74 12.56
CA ASP A 139 -8.97 14.45 12.33
C ASP A 139 -9.67 13.65 13.44
N LYS A 140 -9.16 13.60 14.67
CA LYS A 140 -9.79 12.90 15.79
C LYS A 140 -10.96 13.71 16.39
N VAL A 141 -11.92 14.03 15.54
CA VAL A 141 -13.11 14.87 15.79
C VAL A 141 -14.32 14.22 15.13
N TYR A 142 -15.54 14.65 15.47
CA TYR A 142 -16.74 14.13 14.82
C TYR A 142 -16.99 14.85 13.49
N PHE A 143 -17.16 14.08 12.42
CA PHE A 143 -17.53 14.51 11.10
C PHE A 143 -19.05 14.34 10.89
N LYS A 144 -19.64 15.24 10.12
CA LYS A 144 -21.02 15.14 9.64
C LYS A 144 -21.03 14.46 8.26
N ALA A 145 -21.71 13.34 8.14
CA ALA A 145 -21.98 12.69 6.85
C ALA A 145 -23.17 13.34 6.14
N ASP A 146 -23.14 13.33 4.80
CA ASP A 146 -24.29 13.70 3.95
C ASP A 146 -25.34 12.58 3.85
N LYS A 147 -24.97 11.35 4.24
CA LYS A 147 -25.81 10.15 4.19
C LYS A 147 -25.63 9.31 5.46
N GLU A 148 -26.69 8.66 5.92
CA GLU A 148 -26.66 7.76 7.09
C GLU A 148 -26.43 6.29 6.72
N LYS A 149 -26.71 5.92 5.47
CA LYS A 149 -26.47 4.60 4.85
C LYS A 149 -26.36 4.78 3.34
N LEU A 150 -25.66 3.88 2.66
CA LEU A 150 -25.57 3.87 1.20
C LEU A 150 -25.55 2.43 0.65
N ASP A 151 -26.45 2.11 -0.28
CA ASP A 151 -26.42 0.85 -1.05
C ASP A 151 -26.12 1.19 -2.52
N VAL A 152 -25.08 0.57 -3.10
CA VAL A 152 -24.56 0.91 -4.43
C VAL A 152 -24.57 -0.34 -5.30
N THR A 153 -25.56 -0.47 -6.19
CA THR A 153 -25.78 -1.69 -6.98
C THR A 153 -25.39 -1.56 -8.45
N ASP A 154 -25.79 -0.48 -9.11
CA ASP A 154 -25.72 -0.37 -10.57
C ASP A 154 -24.83 0.78 -11.06
N THR A 155 -24.78 1.87 -10.30
CA THR A 155 -24.00 3.07 -10.65
C THR A 155 -23.20 3.51 -9.44
N SER A 156 -21.98 3.99 -9.68
CA SER A 156 -21.13 4.54 -8.64
C SER A 156 -21.83 5.66 -7.86
N ALA A 157 -21.59 5.70 -6.57
CA ALA A 157 -22.16 6.71 -5.67
C ALA A 157 -21.11 7.23 -4.70
N THR A 158 -21.31 8.44 -4.23
CA THR A 158 -20.40 9.10 -3.28
C THR A 158 -21.01 9.24 -1.89
N LEU A 159 -20.16 9.33 -0.88
CA LEU A 159 -20.50 9.74 0.48
C LEU A 159 -19.49 10.78 0.92
N THR A 160 -19.97 11.92 1.40
CA THR A 160 -19.12 13.03 1.81
C THR A 160 -19.27 13.28 3.31
N MET A 161 -18.14 13.46 3.98
CA MET A 161 -18.06 13.76 5.40
C MET A 161 -17.28 15.06 5.60
N THR A 162 -17.81 15.96 6.42
CA THR A 162 -17.18 17.24 6.73
C THR A 162 -16.98 17.40 8.24
N GLY A 163 -15.80 17.83 8.65
CA GLY A 163 -15.45 18.09 10.05
C GLY A 163 -14.52 19.29 10.18
N ASP A 164 -14.44 19.82 11.39
CA ASP A 164 -13.54 20.92 11.74
C ASP A 164 -12.47 20.40 12.71
N LEU A 165 -11.19 20.52 12.33
CA LEU A 165 -10.07 20.12 13.17
C LEU A 165 -9.95 21.02 14.40
N PRO A 166 -9.18 20.62 15.45
CA PRO A 166 -8.99 21.45 16.64
C PRO A 166 -8.40 22.84 16.38
N ASP A 167 -7.70 23.05 15.25
CA ASP A 167 -7.14 24.32 14.82
C ASP A 167 -8.11 25.18 13.99
N GLY A 168 -9.35 24.71 13.77
CA GLY A 168 -10.36 25.36 12.96
C GLY A 168 -10.28 25.05 11.45
N THR A 169 -9.33 24.23 11.01
CA THR A 169 -9.26 23.81 9.60
C THR A 169 -10.47 22.95 9.25
N ARG A 170 -11.26 23.35 8.24
CA ARG A 170 -12.33 22.52 7.67
C ARG A 170 -11.71 21.41 6.83
N VAL A 171 -12.16 20.17 7.05
CA VAL A 171 -11.78 18.99 6.27
C VAL A 171 -13.01 18.40 5.60
N LYS A 172 -12.90 18.11 4.31
CA LYS A 172 -13.90 17.38 3.52
C LYS A 172 -13.29 16.08 3.03
N LYS A 173 -13.90 14.95 3.40
CA LYS A 173 -13.58 13.61 2.91
C LYS A 173 -14.70 13.14 2.01
N THR A 174 -14.38 12.76 0.78
CA THR A 174 -15.33 12.19 -0.19
C THR A 174 -14.88 10.78 -0.54
N TYR A 175 -15.76 9.82 -0.27
CA TYR A 175 -15.61 8.42 -0.64
C TYR A 175 -16.45 8.13 -1.88
N THR A 176 -15.89 7.46 -2.86
CA THR A 176 -16.59 7.03 -4.07
C THR A 176 -16.61 5.51 -4.12
N PHE A 177 -17.80 4.93 -4.20
CA PHE A 177 -17.99 3.48 -4.21
C PHE A 177 -18.39 3.03 -5.61
N PHE A 178 -17.82 1.90 -6.03
CA PHE A 178 -18.05 1.32 -7.35
C PHE A 178 -18.79 -0.02 -7.19
N PRO A 179 -19.81 -0.29 -8.03
CA PRO A 179 -20.61 -1.51 -7.89
C PRO A 179 -19.92 -2.78 -8.37
N ASP A 180 -18.88 -2.67 -9.20
CA ASP A 180 -18.34 -3.76 -10.02
C ASP A 180 -16.94 -4.23 -9.60
N ASN A 181 -16.37 -3.65 -8.54
CA ASN A 181 -14.99 -3.93 -8.16
C ASN A 181 -14.70 -3.73 -6.66
N TYR A 182 -13.44 -3.98 -6.27
CA TYR A 182 -12.93 -3.93 -4.91
C TYR A 182 -12.26 -2.58 -4.54
N THR A 183 -12.53 -1.52 -5.31
CA THR A 183 -11.92 -0.21 -5.09
C THR A 183 -12.89 0.77 -4.43
N ILE A 184 -12.32 1.71 -3.66
CA ILE A 184 -13.00 2.86 -3.09
C ILE A 184 -12.17 4.08 -3.48
N GLY A 185 -12.77 5.05 -4.17
CA GLY A 185 -12.14 6.33 -4.41
C GLY A 185 -12.12 7.16 -3.13
N ILE A 186 -11.01 7.86 -2.86
CA ILE A 186 -10.89 8.79 -1.74
C ILE A 186 -10.39 10.14 -2.24
N ALA A 187 -11.04 11.20 -1.78
CA ALA A 187 -10.56 12.56 -1.93
C ALA A 187 -10.66 13.27 -0.57
N VAL A 188 -9.56 13.89 -0.14
CA VAL A 188 -9.47 14.68 1.08
C VAL A 188 -9.07 16.09 0.70
N GLU A 189 -9.84 17.07 1.13
CA GLU A 189 -9.58 18.49 0.91
C GLU A 189 -9.59 19.24 2.24
N THR A 190 -8.62 20.13 2.45
CA THR A 190 -8.54 20.99 3.63
C THR A 190 -8.64 22.47 3.25
N GLU A 191 -9.42 23.23 4.02
CA GLU A 191 -9.49 24.69 3.89
C GLU A 191 -8.42 25.31 4.80
N SER A 192 -7.17 25.27 4.36
CA SER A 192 -6.03 25.81 5.12
C SER A 192 -5.23 26.80 4.28
N LYS A 193 -4.65 27.82 4.94
CA LYS A 193 -3.71 28.75 4.31
C LYS A 193 -2.30 28.17 4.21
N THR A 194 -1.99 27.19 5.04
CA THR A 194 -0.70 26.49 5.04
C THR A 194 -0.85 25.14 4.34
N GLN A 195 0.23 24.68 3.72
CA GLN A 195 0.32 23.29 3.23
C GLN A 195 0.75 22.39 4.39
N GLY A 196 0.40 21.11 4.29
CA GLY A 196 0.73 20.14 5.34
C GLY A 196 -0.27 19.00 5.48
N LEU A 197 -1.12 18.78 4.47
CA LEU A 197 -2.02 17.65 4.45
C LEU A 197 -1.23 16.34 4.29
N TYR A 198 -1.38 15.44 5.24
CA TYR A 198 -0.93 14.06 5.09
C TYR A 198 -1.94 13.08 5.67
N ALA A 199 -1.90 11.85 5.14
CA ALA A 199 -2.75 10.75 5.56
C ALA A 199 -1.89 9.54 5.92
N ASP A 200 -2.17 8.96 7.08
CA ASP A 200 -1.59 7.70 7.53
C ASP A 200 -2.60 6.58 7.32
N PHE A 201 -2.14 5.51 6.67
CA PHE A 201 -2.85 4.25 6.59
C PHE A 201 -2.07 3.20 7.36
N ALA A 202 -2.75 2.48 8.24
CA ALA A 202 -2.20 1.35 8.97
C ALA A 202 -3.14 0.16 8.83
N VAL A 203 -2.60 -1.00 8.44
CA VAL A 203 -3.34 -2.26 8.43
C VAL A 203 -2.67 -3.20 9.42
N ILE A 204 -3.49 -3.71 10.34
CA ILE A 204 -3.07 -4.72 11.30
C ILE A 204 -3.61 -6.04 10.78
N SER A 205 -2.76 -6.77 10.07
CA SER A 205 -2.99 -8.19 9.90
C SER A 205 -2.51 -8.87 11.17
N ASP A 206 -3.37 -9.67 11.83
CA ASP A 206 -2.99 -10.46 13.00
C ASP A 206 -1.59 -11.06 12.83
N LYS A 207 -0.68 -10.63 13.71
CA LYS A 207 0.69 -11.15 13.83
C LYS A 207 0.61 -12.50 14.53
N ASN A 208 -0.03 -13.48 13.90
CA ASN A 208 0.24 -14.85 14.26
C ASN A 208 1.65 -15.16 13.72
N GLU A 209 2.64 -15.18 14.60
CA GLU A 209 4.07 -15.28 14.25
C GLU A 209 4.43 -16.59 13.50
N ASN A 210 3.53 -17.57 13.49
CA ASN A 210 3.71 -18.87 12.84
C ASN A 210 3.20 -18.96 11.39
N SER A 211 2.86 -17.85 10.73
CA SER A 211 2.39 -17.90 9.34
C SER A 211 3.57 -17.80 8.35
N TYR A 212 3.70 -18.78 7.44
CA TYR A 212 4.66 -18.77 6.32
C TYR A 212 4.36 -17.70 5.26
N VAL A 213 3.32 -16.88 5.45
CA VAL A 213 2.87 -15.92 4.45
C VAL A 213 3.23 -14.50 4.90
N PHE A 214 3.89 -13.76 4.01
CA PHE A 214 4.27 -12.37 4.29
C PHE A 214 3.05 -11.50 4.60
N LYS A 215 3.21 -10.67 5.64
CA LYS A 215 2.25 -9.70 6.12
C LYS A 215 2.99 -8.41 6.44
N GLY A 216 2.71 -7.34 5.72
CA GLY A 216 3.45 -6.10 5.89
C GLY A 216 3.37 -5.15 4.71
N PRO A 217 4.01 -3.98 4.82
CA PRO A 217 3.97 -2.97 3.78
C PRO A 217 4.77 -3.39 2.55
N PHE A 218 4.37 -2.87 1.40
CA PHE A 218 5.12 -3.00 0.16
C PHE A 218 5.01 -1.73 -0.68
N VAL A 219 5.92 -1.61 -1.65
CA VAL A 219 5.92 -0.57 -2.66
C VAL A 219 6.11 -1.20 -4.03
N PHE A 220 5.30 -0.81 -5.01
CA PHE A 220 5.54 -1.12 -6.41
C PHE A 220 6.06 0.13 -7.12
N ASP A 221 7.19 0.03 -7.81
CA ASP A 221 7.86 1.17 -8.48
C ASP A 221 7.54 1.29 -9.98
N GLY A 222 6.70 0.41 -10.51
CA GLY A 222 6.42 0.30 -11.95
C GLY A 222 7.14 -0.87 -12.62
N LYS A 223 8.16 -1.44 -11.97
CA LYS A 223 8.96 -2.57 -12.48
C LYS A 223 8.88 -3.77 -11.55
N SER A 224 9.05 -3.56 -10.25
CA SER A 224 9.03 -4.62 -9.25
C SER A 224 8.22 -4.24 -8.03
N LEU A 225 7.64 -5.26 -7.39
CA LEU A 225 6.97 -5.16 -6.10
C LEU A 225 7.98 -5.49 -5.01
N ASN A 226 8.25 -4.53 -4.13
CA ASN A 226 9.23 -4.61 -3.07
C ASN A 226 8.50 -4.72 -1.72
N GLN A 227 8.51 -5.90 -1.12
CA GLN A 227 8.00 -6.15 0.22
C GLN A 227 8.99 -5.64 1.27
N ILE A 228 8.49 -5.00 2.33
CA ILE A 228 9.32 -4.39 3.38
C ILE A 228 9.24 -5.26 4.64
N ASP A 229 10.19 -6.20 4.76
CA ASP A 229 10.24 -7.16 5.87
C ASP A 229 10.57 -6.53 7.22
N LYS A 230 11.42 -5.48 7.21
CA LYS A 230 11.93 -4.85 8.43
C LYS A 230 11.98 -3.35 8.28
N ILE A 231 11.31 -2.66 9.20
CA ILE A 231 11.36 -1.19 9.33
C ILE A 231 12.27 -0.87 10.51
N LYS A 232 13.56 -0.62 10.22
CA LYS A 232 14.53 -0.16 11.23
C LYS A 232 14.42 1.34 11.45
N GLU A 233 14.30 2.06 10.36
CA GLU A 233 14.10 3.50 10.30
C GLU A 233 12.98 3.82 9.29
N THR A 234 12.55 5.06 9.29
CA THR A 234 11.51 5.54 8.39
C THR A 234 12.04 5.60 6.96
N LEU A 235 11.40 4.86 6.05
CA LEU A 235 11.79 4.76 4.64
C LEU A 235 11.05 5.81 3.81
N ASN A 236 11.75 6.57 2.97
CA ASN A 236 11.15 7.55 2.08
C ASN A 236 11.31 7.11 0.62
N PHE A 237 10.22 7.21 -0.14
CA PHE A 237 10.18 6.80 -1.54
C PHE A 237 10.11 7.98 -2.52
N ASN A 238 10.12 9.25 -2.07
CA ASN A 238 10.28 10.48 -2.89
C ASN A 238 9.51 10.52 -4.23
N GLY A 239 8.32 9.91 -4.31
CA GLY A 239 7.54 9.80 -5.56
C GLY A 239 7.95 8.67 -6.52
N ASN A 240 8.99 7.91 -6.20
CA ASN A 240 9.45 6.71 -6.90
C ASN A 240 8.62 5.48 -6.52
N TYR A 241 7.31 5.56 -6.70
CA TYR A 241 6.38 4.45 -6.53
C TYR A 241 5.16 4.66 -7.40
N GLN A 242 4.49 3.60 -7.83
CA GLN A 242 3.23 3.66 -8.56
C GLN A 242 2.05 3.42 -7.64
N TYR A 243 2.20 2.48 -6.71
CA TYR A 243 1.27 2.24 -5.63
C TYR A 243 2.00 1.62 -4.44
N ALA A 244 1.41 1.75 -3.27
CA ALA A 244 1.94 1.18 -2.04
C ALA A 244 0.78 0.69 -1.18
N GLY A 245 1.06 -0.25 -0.29
CA GLY A 245 0.00 -0.95 0.39
C GLY A 245 0.49 -1.86 1.48
N PHE A 246 -0.42 -2.70 1.96
CA PHE A 246 -0.15 -3.78 2.89
C PHE A 246 -0.57 -5.10 2.27
N ASP A 247 0.30 -6.09 2.40
CA ASP A 247 -0.03 -7.49 2.18
C ASP A 247 -0.61 -8.09 3.46
N ASP A 248 -1.71 -8.82 3.31
CA ASP A 248 -2.29 -9.71 4.34
C ASP A 248 -2.55 -11.08 3.72
N GLY A 249 -1.46 -11.82 3.51
CA GLY A 249 -1.52 -13.16 2.94
C GLY A 249 -1.98 -13.19 1.48
N PHE A 250 -3.18 -13.72 1.23
CA PHE A 250 -3.79 -13.79 -0.11
C PHE A 250 -4.48 -12.48 -0.54
N PHE A 251 -4.60 -11.53 0.38
CA PHE A 251 -5.28 -10.26 0.16
C PHE A 251 -4.33 -9.09 0.37
N THR A 252 -4.75 -7.92 -0.09
CA THR A 252 -3.97 -6.70 0.01
C THR A 252 -4.88 -5.48 0.12
N PHE A 253 -4.38 -4.50 0.87
CA PHE A 253 -4.79 -3.11 0.76
C PHE A 253 -3.78 -2.36 -0.11
N ILE A 254 -4.25 -1.53 -1.05
CA ILE A 254 -3.38 -0.70 -1.90
C ILE A 254 -3.92 0.73 -1.99
N TYR A 255 -3.05 1.71 -1.76
CA TYR A 255 -3.25 3.09 -2.19
C TYR A 255 -2.65 3.32 -3.58
N ILE A 256 -3.48 3.83 -4.48
CA ILE A 256 -3.12 4.17 -5.86
C ILE A 256 -3.33 5.68 -6.04
N PRO A 257 -2.27 6.47 -6.24
CA PRO A 257 -2.39 7.90 -6.51
C PRO A 257 -3.25 8.18 -7.76
N GLU A 258 -4.08 9.23 -7.71
CA GLU A 258 -4.84 9.73 -8.85
C GLU A 258 -4.68 11.25 -9.00
N GLY A 259 -4.97 11.78 -10.20
CA GLY A 259 -4.99 13.22 -10.45
C GLY A 259 -3.64 13.85 -10.82
N GLY A 260 -2.67 13.06 -11.29
CA GLY A 260 -1.37 13.55 -11.79
C GLY A 260 -0.38 14.00 -10.70
N THR A 261 -0.83 14.23 -9.48
CA THR A 261 0.01 14.51 -8.31
C THR A 261 0.23 13.25 -7.49
N LYS A 262 1.50 12.89 -7.29
CA LYS A 262 1.89 11.73 -6.48
C LYS A 262 2.37 12.21 -5.11
N PRO A 263 1.67 11.88 -4.00
CA PRO A 263 2.08 12.32 -2.68
C PRO A 263 3.42 11.69 -2.30
N THR A 264 4.21 12.38 -1.48
CA THR A 264 5.43 11.82 -0.91
C THR A 264 5.04 10.63 -0.03
N LEU A 265 5.53 9.44 -0.40
CA LEU A 265 5.31 8.21 0.33
C LEU A 265 6.43 7.98 1.33
N THR A 266 6.04 7.71 2.56
CA THR A 266 6.92 7.28 3.63
C THR A 266 6.37 6.02 4.27
N ILE A 267 7.23 5.07 4.63
CA ILE A 267 6.86 3.83 5.33
C ILE A 267 7.59 3.80 6.65
N GLY A 268 6.83 3.74 7.74
CA GLY A 268 7.36 3.76 9.09
C GLY A 268 6.62 2.78 9.98
N LYS A 269 6.90 2.86 11.28
CA LYS A 269 6.19 2.11 12.31
C LYS A 269 5.91 2.97 13.53
N THR A 270 4.83 2.68 14.23
CA THR A 270 4.50 3.30 15.52
C THR A 270 5.45 2.82 16.61
N GLU A 271 5.40 3.46 17.79
CA GLU A 271 6.10 3.00 19.00
C GLU A 271 5.69 1.58 19.41
N THR A 272 4.43 1.20 19.13
CA THR A 272 3.89 -0.16 19.32
C THR A 272 4.22 -1.12 18.18
N ASN A 273 5.16 -0.76 17.29
CA ASN A 273 5.65 -1.59 16.19
C ASN A 273 4.57 -2.00 15.16
N ILE A 274 3.63 -1.08 14.92
CA ILE A 274 2.60 -1.21 13.88
C ILE A 274 3.09 -0.45 12.64
N PRO A 275 3.23 -1.12 11.48
CA PRO A 275 3.66 -0.45 10.27
C PRO A 275 2.56 0.49 9.74
N TYR A 276 2.98 1.63 9.20
CA TYR A 276 2.08 2.58 8.53
C TYR A 276 2.70 3.00 7.18
N ILE A 277 1.84 3.35 6.23
CA ILE A 277 2.22 4.16 5.06
C ILE A 277 1.68 5.57 5.26
N ARG A 278 2.53 6.57 5.07
CA ARG A 278 2.21 7.99 5.15
C ARG A 278 2.29 8.61 3.77
N LEU A 279 1.25 9.35 3.41
CA LEU A 279 1.11 10.04 2.13
C LEU A 279 1.01 11.53 2.40
N ALA A 280 2.11 12.25 2.21
CA ALA A 280 2.14 13.70 2.33
C ALA A 280 1.84 14.35 0.98
N SER A 281 0.75 15.09 0.88
CA SER A 281 0.27 15.66 -0.39
C SER A 281 1.20 16.76 -0.93
N GLY A 282 1.83 17.54 -0.04
CA GLY A 282 2.49 18.79 -0.41
C GLY A 282 1.51 19.89 -0.83
N THR A 283 0.20 19.62 -0.84
CA THR A 283 -0.87 20.59 -1.08
C THR A 283 -1.95 20.41 0.00
N ASN A 284 -3.13 21.01 -0.21
CA ASN A 284 -4.31 20.82 0.64
C ASN A 284 -5.31 19.82 0.06
N LYS A 285 -4.89 19.02 -0.95
CA LYS A 285 -5.72 17.99 -1.58
C LYS A 285 -4.99 16.67 -1.68
N LEU A 286 -5.61 15.58 -1.26
CA LEU A 286 -5.07 14.23 -1.41
C LEU A 286 -6.15 13.35 -2.06
N SER A 287 -5.84 12.75 -3.20
CA SER A 287 -6.78 11.89 -3.94
C SER A 287 -6.13 10.60 -4.42
N GLY A 288 -6.90 9.52 -4.38
CA GLY A 288 -6.47 8.23 -4.89
C GLY A 288 -7.57 7.17 -4.85
N LYS A 289 -7.21 5.95 -5.25
CA LYS A 289 -8.03 4.75 -5.08
C LYS A 289 -7.45 3.88 -3.99
N LEU A 290 -8.36 3.30 -3.20
CA LEU A 290 -8.07 2.30 -2.18
C LEU A 290 -8.58 0.96 -2.70
N TYR A 291 -7.70 0.01 -2.97
CA TYR A 291 -8.07 -1.35 -3.35
C TYR A 291 -8.04 -2.26 -2.12
N PHE A 292 -9.10 -3.04 -1.92
CA PHE A 292 -9.23 -4.02 -0.84
C PHE A 292 -9.63 -5.37 -1.44
N GLY A 293 -8.66 -6.24 -1.75
CA GLY A 293 -9.00 -7.43 -2.52
C GLY A 293 -7.92 -8.47 -2.62
N PRO A 294 -8.17 -9.54 -3.39
CA PRO A 294 -7.20 -10.61 -3.62
C PRO A 294 -5.96 -10.09 -4.37
N LYS A 295 -4.80 -10.70 -4.11
CA LYS A 295 -3.54 -10.40 -4.81
C LYS A 295 -3.44 -10.96 -6.24
N LYS A 296 -4.50 -11.56 -6.78
CA LYS A 296 -4.45 -12.25 -8.08
C LYS A 296 -3.89 -11.33 -9.17
N SER A 297 -2.94 -11.88 -9.94
CA SER A 297 -2.12 -11.20 -10.95
C SER A 297 -2.92 -10.34 -11.92
N ASP A 298 -4.13 -10.76 -12.29
CA ASP A 298 -4.94 -10.07 -13.31
C ASP A 298 -5.51 -8.74 -12.80
N VAL A 299 -5.74 -8.62 -11.49
CA VAL A 299 -6.21 -7.38 -10.87
C VAL A 299 -5.06 -6.38 -10.73
N LEU A 300 -3.87 -6.84 -10.33
CA LEU A 300 -2.68 -5.99 -10.29
C LEU A 300 -2.18 -5.62 -11.71
N ALA A 301 -2.30 -6.52 -12.67
CA ALA A 301 -1.97 -6.28 -14.07
C ALA A 301 -2.96 -5.33 -14.75
N SER A 302 -4.25 -5.37 -14.40
CA SER A 302 -5.23 -4.38 -14.87
C SER A 302 -5.05 -3.01 -14.22
N LEU A 303 -4.60 -2.92 -12.97
CA LEU A 303 -4.12 -1.66 -12.38
C LEU A 303 -2.92 -1.08 -13.17
N ASN A 304 -1.99 -1.95 -13.61
CA ASN A 304 -0.89 -1.55 -14.49
C ASN A 304 -1.39 -1.10 -15.90
N GLN A 305 -2.40 -1.76 -16.46
CA GLN A 305 -3.00 -1.35 -17.74
C GLN A 305 -3.82 -0.07 -17.65
N LEU A 306 -4.52 0.17 -16.53
CA LEU A 306 -5.22 1.43 -16.26
C LEU A 306 -4.21 2.58 -16.16
N TRP A 307 -3.07 2.37 -15.49
CA TRP A 307 -2.00 3.36 -15.47
C TRP A 307 -1.43 3.64 -16.87
N ASN A 308 -1.11 2.58 -17.63
CA ASN A 308 -0.62 2.70 -19.01
C ASN A 308 -1.63 3.42 -19.92
N ARG A 309 -2.94 3.18 -19.76
CA ARG A 309 -3.99 3.84 -20.56
C ARG A 309 -4.12 5.32 -20.23
N TYR A 310 -3.98 5.70 -18.96
CA TYR A 310 -4.02 7.11 -18.52
C TYR A 310 -2.77 7.90 -18.92
N HIS A 311 -1.60 7.25 -19.09
CA HIS A 311 -0.36 7.93 -19.46
C HIS A 311 0.04 7.75 -20.94
N SER A 312 -0.52 6.76 -21.65
CA SER A 312 -0.35 6.60 -23.10
C SER A 312 -1.24 7.55 -23.91
N SER A 313 -2.16 8.28 -23.27
CA SER A 313 -3.04 9.26 -23.91
C SER A 313 -2.59 10.71 -23.72
N TYR A 314 -1.40 10.94 -23.15
CA TYR A 314 -0.83 12.28 -22.99
C TYR A 314 0.57 12.35 -23.60
N ASP A 315 0.63 12.62 -24.91
CA ASP A 315 1.82 13.15 -25.57
C ASP A 315 1.68 14.68 -25.64
N PRO A 316 2.29 15.45 -24.71
CA PRO A 316 2.15 16.90 -24.69
C PRO A 316 2.81 17.60 -25.90
N TYR A 317 3.46 16.86 -26.79
CA TYR A 317 4.15 17.41 -27.97
C TYR A 317 3.40 17.20 -29.29
N GLN A 318 2.27 16.47 -29.33
CA GLN A 318 1.56 16.23 -30.59
C GLN A 318 0.28 17.07 -30.80
N ASP A 319 -0.36 17.57 -29.74
CA ASP A 319 -1.70 18.17 -29.88
C ASP A 319 -1.76 19.70 -29.94
N ASN A 320 -0.62 20.42 -29.89
CA ASN A 320 -0.60 21.89 -29.87
C ASN A 320 0.33 22.55 -30.91
N LEU A 321 0.37 22.04 -32.13
CA LEU A 321 0.88 22.83 -33.26
C LEU A 321 -0.30 23.43 -34.04
N PRO A 322 -0.50 24.76 -34.00
CA PRO A 322 -1.41 25.44 -34.91
C PRO A 322 -1.07 25.06 -36.36
N SER A 323 -2.10 24.79 -37.17
CA SER A 323 -1.96 24.37 -38.57
C SER A 323 -1.12 25.33 -39.44
N LEU A 324 -0.88 26.57 -38.96
CA LEU A 324 -0.08 27.59 -39.64
C LEU A 324 1.44 27.44 -39.45
N GLU A 325 1.93 26.69 -38.45
CA GLU A 325 3.39 26.50 -38.23
C GLU A 325 3.98 25.28 -38.95
N ARG A 326 3.14 24.34 -39.42
CA ARG A 326 3.65 23.16 -40.17
C ARG A 326 4.20 23.54 -41.54
N ASP A 327 3.63 24.55 -42.19
CA ASP A 327 4.08 24.99 -43.52
C ASP A 327 5.32 25.89 -43.43
N GLU A 328 5.48 26.67 -42.35
CA GLU A 328 6.70 27.48 -42.14
C GLU A 328 7.91 26.62 -41.76
N LEU A 329 7.73 25.54 -40.99
CA LEU A 329 8.82 24.62 -40.65
C LEU A 329 9.30 23.79 -41.86
N GLN A 330 8.41 23.46 -42.81
CA GLN A 330 8.82 22.84 -44.07
C GLN A 330 9.60 23.81 -44.97
N LYS A 331 9.27 25.10 -44.93
CA LYS A 331 9.98 26.13 -45.70
C LYS A 331 11.38 26.40 -45.14
N TYR A 332 11.52 26.45 -43.81
CA TYR A 332 12.82 26.60 -43.14
C TYR A 332 13.75 25.39 -43.34
N GLY A 333 13.20 24.17 -43.38
CA GLY A 333 13.97 22.95 -43.64
C GLY A 333 14.51 22.85 -45.08
N GLN A 334 13.79 23.41 -46.07
CA GLN A 334 14.25 23.43 -47.46
C GLN A 334 15.31 24.51 -47.73
N ASP A 335 15.22 25.68 -47.07
CA ASP A 335 16.21 26.76 -47.23
C ASP A 335 17.53 26.44 -46.53
N ALA A 336 17.50 25.77 -45.36
CA ALA A 336 18.71 25.26 -44.70
C ALA A 336 19.42 24.17 -45.53
N GLY A 337 18.66 23.34 -46.26
CA GLY A 337 19.19 22.31 -47.16
C GLY A 337 19.82 22.84 -48.45
N ARG A 338 19.46 24.05 -48.90
CA ARG A 338 20.13 24.75 -50.01
C ARG A 338 21.42 25.45 -49.57
N SER A 339 21.40 26.12 -48.41
CA SER A 339 22.61 26.79 -47.89
C SER A 339 23.76 25.83 -47.55
N ALA A 340 23.46 24.58 -47.18
CA ALA A 340 24.49 23.57 -46.90
C ALA A 340 25.13 22.98 -48.16
N ARG A 341 24.39 22.86 -49.28
CA ARG A 341 24.94 22.37 -50.56
C ARG A 341 25.81 23.41 -51.27
N ASP A 342 25.53 24.69 -51.10
CA ASP A 342 26.33 25.75 -51.71
C ASP A 342 27.67 25.96 -50.98
N GLN A 343 27.78 25.62 -49.69
CA GLN A 343 29.07 25.65 -48.96
C GLN A 343 29.94 24.42 -49.21
N GLU A 344 29.36 23.25 -49.52
CA GLU A 344 30.14 22.04 -49.85
C GLU A 344 30.74 22.08 -51.27
N THR A 345 30.20 22.94 -52.15
CA THR A 345 30.71 23.12 -53.53
C THR A 345 31.80 24.19 -53.62
N ALA A 346 31.93 25.08 -52.63
CA ALA A 346 32.99 26.10 -52.55
C ALA A 346 34.28 25.62 -51.86
N GLY A 347 34.24 24.52 -51.10
CA GLY A 347 35.38 23.94 -50.39
C GLY A 347 36.27 22.98 -51.21
N LYS A 348 36.02 22.82 -52.52
CA LYS A 348 36.80 21.92 -53.40
C LYS A 348 37.56 22.61 -54.52
N ILE A 349 37.63 23.95 -54.52
CA ILE A 349 38.50 24.73 -55.42
C ILE A 349 39.16 25.84 -54.62
N GLN A 350 40.08 25.48 -53.70
CA GLN A 350 41.24 26.28 -53.27
C GLN A 350 41.99 25.55 -52.15
N GLY A 351 43.28 25.24 -52.40
CA GLY A 351 44.30 25.05 -51.36
C GLY A 351 44.50 23.62 -50.87
#